data_AF-A0A7Y5LYP6-F1
#
_entry.id   AF-A0A7Y5LYP6-F1
#
_cell.length_a   1.000
_cell.length_b   1.000
_cell.length_c   1.000
_cell.angle_alpha   90.00
_cell.angle_beta   90.00
_cell.angle_gamma   90.00
#
_symmetry.space_group_name_H-M   'P 1'
#
loop_
_entity.id
_entity.type
_entity.pdbx_description
1 polymer ?
#
loop_
_entity_poly.entity_id
_entity_poly.type
_entity_poly.pdbx_seq_one_letter_code
_entity_poly.pdbx_strand_id
1 'polypeptide(L)'
;GGGAVVGIAGFPPGTLAVWLRARVETLAERIRGSGRPSLRGKPPEEEVEELLREREPIYRSLAGFVLDTDDLRPAEAAAEVLSALGSP
;
A
#
# COMPACT_ATOMS: atom_id res chain seq x y z
N GLY A 1 10.40 -7.12 -5.49
CA GLY A 1 9.99 -7.43 -4.11
C GLY A 1 9.12 -6.31 -3.59
N GLY A 2 7.89 -6.59 -3.17
CA GLY A 2 7.07 -5.64 -2.40
C GLY A 2 7.28 -5.97 -0.93
N GLY A 3 8.09 -5.17 -0.23
CA GLY A 3 8.31 -5.35 1.21
C GLY A 3 7.04 -5.03 1.99
N ALA A 4 6.75 -5.82 3.01
CA ALA A 4 5.72 -5.49 3.99
C ALA A 4 6.36 -4.72 5.14
N VAL A 5 5.73 -3.63 5.59
CA VAL A 5 6.11 -2.97 6.84
C VAL A 5 5.62 -3.85 7.99
N VAL A 6 6.54 -4.55 8.64
CA VAL A 6 6.26 -5.42 9.79
C VAL A 6 7.29 -5.12 10.87
N GLY A 7 6.85 -4.97 12.12
CA GLY A 7 7.76 -4.82 13.27
C GLY A 7 8.55 -3.52 13.32
N ILE A 8 8.11 -2.46 12.63
CA ILE A 8 8.75 -1.15 12.77
C ILE A 8 8.19 -0.42 14.00
N ALA A 9 9.06 0.18 14.81
CA ALA A 9 8.65 0.97 15.98
C ALA A 9 8.13 2.38 15.63
N GLY A 10 8.37 2.82 14.39
CA GLY A 10 8.05 4.16 13.89
C GLY A 10 9.08 4.64 12.88
N PHE A 11 8.93 5.87 12.42
CA PHE A 11 9.88 6.53 11.52
C PHE A 11 10.60 7.69 12.24
N PRO A 12 11.82 8.06 11.81
CA PRO A 12 12.49 9.24 12.34
C PRO A 12 11.65 10.52 12.16
N PRO A 13 11.80 11.53 13.04
CA PRO A 13 11.16 12.83 12.86
C PRO A 13 11.41 13.42 11.46
N GLY A 14 10.37 14.02 10.87
CA GLY A 14 10.44 14.57 9.50
C GLY A 14 10.20 13.53 8.39
N THR A 15 9.88 12.27 8.72
CA THR A 15 9.50 11.26 7.73
C THR A 15 7.99 11.25 7.51
N LEU A 16 7.54 11.37 6.26
CA LEU A 16 6.14 11.12 5.89
C LEU A 16 5.98 9.67 5.41
N ALA A 17 5.20 8.88 6.15
CA ALA A 17 4.79 7.55 5.73
C ALA A 17 3.46 7.65 4.98
N VAL A 18 3.46 7.24 3.71
CA VAL A 18 2.25 7.23 2.87
C VAL A 18 1.75 5.80 2.69
N TRP A 19 0.50 5.56 3.04
CA TRP A 19 -0.19 4.31 2.73
C TRP A 19 -1.00 4.48 1.43
N LEU A 20 -0.52 3.84 0.36
CA LEU A 20 -1.25 3.70 -0.90
C LEU A 20 -2.28 2.58 -0.75
N ARG A 21 -3.53 2.95 -0.49
CA ARG A 21 -4.65 2.03 -0.32
C ARG A 21 -5.32 1.77 -1.66
N ALA A 22 -5.81 0.55 -1.83
CA ALA A 22 -6.67 0.17 -2.94
C ALA A 22 -7.60 -0.95 -2.48
N ARG A 23 -8.70 -1.15 -3.21
CA ARG A 23 -9.61 -2.27 -2.97
C ARG A 23 -8.92 -3.62 -3.23
N VAL A 24 -9.43 -4.68 -2.59
CA VAL A 24 -8.90 -6.05 -2.72
C VAL A 24 -8.85 -6.47 -4.18
N GLU A 25 -9.90 -6.17 -4.94
CA GLU A 25 -10.06 -6.53 -6.34
C GLU A 25 -8.98 -5.85 -7.19
N THR A 26 -8.78 -4.54 -7.00
CA THR A 26 -7.74 -3.76 -7.69
C THR A 26 -6.34 -4.32 -7.42
N LEU A 27 -6.06 -4.69 -6.16
CA LEU A 27 -4.77 -5.27 -5.78
C LEU A 27 -4.57 -6.67 -6.40
N ALA A 28 -5.61 -7.51 -6.37
CA ALA A 28 -5.58 -8.85 -6.96
C ALA A 28 -5.34 -8.81 -8.47
N GLU A 29 -6.00 -7.89 -9.19
CA GLU A 29 -5.79 -7.66 -10.62
C GLU A 29 -4.37 -7.20 -10.94
N ARG A 30 -3.85 -6.21 -10.19
CA ARG A 30 -2.46 -5.73 -10.34
C ARG A 30 -1.44 -6.85 -10.08
N ILE A 31 -1.68 -7.72 -9.09
CA ILE A 31 -0.81 -8.87 -8.80
C ILE A 31 -0.84 -9.86 -9.96
N ARG A 32 -2.02 -10.25 -10.45
CA ARG A 32 -2.15 -11.15 -11.61
C ARG A 32 -1.37 -10.65 -12.83
N GLY A 33 -1.48 -9.36 -13.14
CA GLY A 33 -0.78 -8.76 -14.28
C GLY A 33 0.73 -8.59 -14.11
N SER A 34 1.28 -8.85 -12.92
CA SER A 34 2.67 -8.54 -12.57
C SER A 34 3.64 -9.72 -12.63
N GLY A 35 3.16 -10.94 -12.88
CA GLY A 35 3.98 -12.16 -12.86
C GLY A 35 4.56 -12.51 -11.48
N ARG A 36 4.04 -11.90 -10.41
CA ARG A 36 4.46 -12.19 -9.03
C ARG A 36 3.90 -13.53 -8.58
N PRO A 37 4.73 -14.45 -8.07
CA PRO A 37 4.24 -15.68 -7.46
C PRO A 37 3.45 -15.36 -6.18
N SER A 38 2.44 -16.17 -5.88
CA SER A 38 1.71 -16.09 -4.62
C SER A 38 2.66 -16.32 -3.44
N LEU A 39 2.43 -15.62 -2.34
CA LEU A 39 3.23 -15.77 -1.11
C LEU A 39 2.79 -16.98 -0.28
N ARG A 40 1.50 -17.35 -0.34
CA ARG A 40 0.85 -18.41 0.43
C ARG A 40 0.27 -19.53 -0.43
N GLY A 41 0.43 -19.46 -1.76
CA GLY A 41 -0.11 -20.45 -2.71
C GLY A 41 -1.63 -20.38 -2.88
N LYS A 42 -2.23 -19.21 -2.60
CA LYS A 42 -3.68 -18.98 -2.65
C LYS A 42 -4.08 -18.12 -3.86
N PRO A 43 -5.36 -18.10 -4.24
CA PRO A 43 -5.88 -17.09 -5.17
C PRO A 43 -5.53 -15.67 -4.70
N PRO A 44 -5.18 -14.75 -5.63
CA PRO A 44 -4.74 -13.40 -5.27
C PRO A 44 -5.72 -12.63 -4.39
N GLU A 45 -7.03 -12.78 -4.60
CA GLU A 45 -8.07 -12.14 -3.81
C GLU A 45 -8.04 -12.59 -2.34
N GLU A 46 -8.07 -13.91 -2.11
CA GLU A 46 -8.01 -14.50 -0.76
C GLU A 46 -6.71 -14.11 -0.05
N GLU A 47 -5.60 -14.17 -0.77
CA GLU A 47 -4.30 -13.80 -0.24
C GLU A 47 -4.24 -12.32 0.13
N VAL A 48 -4.72 -11.43 -0.74
CA VAL A 48 -4.75 -9.99 -0.46
C VAL A 48 -5.67 -9.69 0.73
N GLU A 49 -6.85 -10.29 0.79
CA GLU A 49 -7.79 -10.06 1.88
C GLU A 49 -7.21 -10.49 3.24
N GLU A 50 -6.60 -11.66 3.31
CA GLU A 50 -5.91 -12.14 4.53
C GLU A 50 -4.77 -11.21 4.93
N LEU A 51 -3.92 -10.84 3.98
CA LEU A 51 -2.78 -9.97 4.24
C LEU A 51 -3.21 -8.57 4.67
N LEU A 52 -4.26 -8.00 4.07
CA LEU A 52 -4.79 -6.71 4.48
C LEU A 52 -5.39 -6.79 5.88
N ARG A 53 -6.15 -7.84 6.22
CA ARG A 53 -6.68 -8.03 7.57
C ARG A 53 -5.59 -8.05 8.63
N GLU A 54 -4.46 -8.68 8.34
CA GLU A 54 -3.29 -8.74 9.23
C GLU A 54 -2.52 -7.41 9.29
N ARG A 55 -2.37 -6.71 8.16
CA ARG A 55 -1.40 -5.61 8.01
C ARG A 55 -2.02 -4.22 8.06
N GLU A 56 -3.30 -4.08 7.74
CA GLU A 56 -4.00 -2.78 7.77
C GLU A 56 -3.86 -2.06 9.11
N PRO A 57 -3.97 -2.72 10.29
CA PRO A 57 -3.79 -2.03 11.57
C PRO A 57 -2.40 -1.38 11.69
N ILE A 58 -1.36 -2.04 11.14
CA ILE A 58 0.02 -1.55 11.14
C ILE A 58 0.17 -0.39 10.15
N TYR A 59 -0.36 -0.52 8.93
CA TYR A 59 -0.30 0.55 7.93
C TYR A 59 -1.05 1.80 8.40
N ARG A 60 -2.24 1.63 8.97
CA ARG A 60 -3.05 2.73 9.50
C ARG A 60 -2.37 3.42 10.68
N SER A 61 -1.74 2.69 11.59
CA SER A 61 -1.09 3.30 12.76
C SER A 61 0.17 4.07 12.40
N LEU A 62 0.83 3.70 11.30
CA LEU A 62 2.09 4.30 10.86
C LEU A 62 1.90 5.41 9.81
N ALA A 63 0.79 5.42 9.08
CA ALA A 63 0.57 6.35 7.99
C ALA A 63 0.35 7.78 8.51
N GLY A 64 1.20 8.70 8.04
CA GLY A 64 0.96 10.14 8.15
C GLY A 64 0.01 10.65 7.06
N PHE A 65 -0.14 9.90 5.96
CA PHE A 65 -1.05 10.19 4.87
C PHE A 65 -1.57 8.89 4.24
N VAL A 66 -2.85 8.84 3.91
CA VAL A 66 -3.49 7.69 3.25
C VAL A 66 -4.03 8.18 1.91
N LEU A 67 -3.67 7.48 0.83
CA LEU A 67 -4.09 7.81 -0.52
C LEU A 67 -4.78 6.60 -1.15
N ASP A 68 -6.03 6.78 -1.56
CA ASP A 68 -6.77 5.79 -2.34
C ASP A 68 -6.30 5.84 -3.81
N THR A 69 -5.91 4.69 -4.36
CA THR A 69 -5.24 4.59 -5.66
C THR A 69 -6.01 3.78 -6.68
N ASP A 70 -7.26 3.41 -6.39
CA ASP A 70 -8.10 2.61 -7.27
C ASP A 70 -8.27 3.25 -8.65
N ASP A 71 -8.59 4.54 -8.67
CA ASP A 71 -8.89 5.30 -9.88
C ASP A 71 -7.75 6.23 -10.32
N LEU A 72 -6.56 6.07 -9.73
CA LEU A 72 -5.39 6.91 -10.03
C LEU A 72 -4.39 6.18 -10.91
N ARG A 73 -3.88 6.89 -11.92
CA ARG A 73 -2.66 6.49 -12.62
C ARG A 73 -1.44 6.77 -11.73
N PRO A 74 -0.31 6.08 -11.94
CA PRO A 74 0.90 6.29 -11.14
C PRO A 74 1.37 7.75 -11.06
N ALA A 75 1.24 8.51 -12.15
CA ALA A 75 1.61 9.92 -12.19
C ALA A 75 0.68 10.81 -11.33
N GLU A 76 -0.60 10.48 -11.27
CA GLU A 76 -1.59 11.20 -10.44
C GLU A 76 -1.35 10.88 -8.96
N ALA A 77 -1.14 9.59 -8.63
CA ALA A 77 -0.80 9.20 -7.27
C ALA A 77 0.51 9.87 -6.79
N ALA A 78 1.52 9.97 -7.66
CA ALA A 78 2.76 10.67 -7.34
C ALA A 78 2.54 12.16 -7.08
N ALA A 79 1.68 12.82 -7.87
CA ALA A 79 1.34 14.23 -7.67
C ALA A 79 0.64 14.46 -6.33
N GLU A 80 -0.30 13.59 -5.95
CA GLU A 80 -0.97 13.64 -4.65
C GLU A 80 0.02 13.47 -3.48
N VAL A 81 0.97 12.54 -3.60
CA VAL A 81 2.03 12.35 -2.60
C VAL A 81 2.91 13.60 -2.47
N LEU A 82 3.30 14.21 -3.59
CA LEU A 82 4.10 15.45 -3.58
C LEU A 82 3.32 16.62 -2.96
N SER A 83 2.02 16.70 -3.20
CA SER A 83 1.14 17.69 -2.57
C SER A 83 1.11 17.51 -1.05
N ALA A 84 0.99 16.26 -0.59
CA ALA A 84 0.96 15.92 0.84
C ALA A 84 2.28 16.19 1.59
N LEU A 85 3.42 16.19 0.88
CA LEU A 85 4.73 16.56 1.45
C LEU A 85 4.86 18.07 1.74
N GLY A 86 3.88 18.87 1.30
CA GLY A 86 4.02 20.30 1.17
C GLY A 86 4.92 20.58 -0.04
N SER A 87 4.35 21.13 -1.11
CA SER A 87 5.20 21.84 -2.07
C SER A 87 6.03 22.89 -1.31
N PRO A 88 7.25 23.19 -1.76
CA PRO A 88 8.02 24.30 -1.19
C PRO A 88 7.21 25.60 -1.13
#